data_AF-A0A519KKX1-F1
#
_entry.id   AF-A0A519KKX1-F1
#
_cell.length_a   1.000
_cell.length_b   1.000
_cell.length_c   1.000
_cell.angle_alpha   90.00
_cell.angle_beta   90.00
_cell.angle_gamma   90.00
#
_symmetry.space_group_name_H-M   'P 1'
#
loop_
_entity.id
_entity.type
_entity.pdbx_description
1 polymer ?
#
loop_
_entity_poly.entity_id
_entity_poly.type
_entity_poly.pdbx_seq_one_letter_code
_entity_poly.pdbx_strand_id
1 'polypeptide(L)'
;LTPLYKDPRSTIPATQFNMKWVEPAGLVKFDFLGLKTLTVLDRAHGYLKRRGAAPDWNTLPLEDKTTYELMASGQTVGVFQLESQGMRDTLRKMRCGSIEEITALISLYRPGPMEMIDTYIDRKFGRAEVDYLHPTLTEVLTETYGVIIYQEQVMKIAQILAGYSLGEADLLRRAMGKKKKEEMDFQRARFIKGASEKGVAEAQSGGIFDLVAKFAGYGFNKSHAAAYALISFQTGWLKATHPVEFMAASMSLDLSNTDKLAVFYQDARRFEVKVIPPDVNRSSADFDVEWTDGEGVVLYALGAIRNVGLEAMRHVVEVREQGGRFTDIFDFLERVDPRSVNKRALEGLAKAGAFDSIHPNRRQLMEQADALMAYCQSVAA
;
A
#
# COMPACT_ATOMS: atom_id res chain seq x y z
N LEU A 1 -15.44 -17.47 30.39
CA LEU A 1 -14.65 -16.22 30.56
C LEU A 1 -15.38 -15.01 29.99
N THR A 2 -15.98 -15.08 28.79
CA THR A 2 -16.84 -13.99 28.26
C THR A 2 -18.13 -14.57 27.65
N PRO A 3 -19.25 -13.82 27.68
CA PRO A 3 -20.43 -14.17 26.91
C PRO A 3 -20.22 -13.88 25.42
N LEU A 4 -20.93 -14.63 24.56
CA LEU A 4 -20.85 -14.51 23.10
C LEU A 4 -22.08 -13.81 22.52
N TYR A 5 -21.91 -13.21 21.35
CA TYR A 5 -22.92 -12.58 20.52
C TYR A 5 -22.83 -13.16 19.10
N LYS A 6 -23.98 -13.42 18.47
CA LYS A 6 -24.04 -13.86 17.07
C LYS A 6 -24.74 -12.79 16.24
N ASP A 7 -23.99 -12.14 15.37
CA ASP A 7 -24.55 -11.26 14.34
C ASP A 7 -25.30 -12.13 13.31
N PRO A 8 -26.57 -11.83 12.97
CA PRO A 8 -27.31 -12.54 11.91
C PRO A 8 -26.61 -12.55 10.54
N ARG A 9 -25.70 -11.60 10.28
CA ARG A 9 -24.94 -11.47 9.03
C ARG A 9 -23.58 -12.16 9.07
N SER A 10 -23.13 -12.65 10.23
CA SER A 10 -21.84 -13.31 10.40
C SER A 10 -22.01 -14.80 10.69
N THR A 11 -21.17 -15.62 10.07
CA THR A 11 -21.05 -17.05 10.41
C THR A 11 -20.22 -17.27 11.67
N ILE A 12 -19.44 -16.27 12.10
CA ILE A 12 -18.52 -16.35 13.24
C ILE A 12 -19.11 -15.58 14.43
N PRO A 13 -19.21 -16.19 15.63
CA PRO A 13 -19.65 -15.51 16.85
C PRO A 13 -18.60 -14.51 17.34
N ALA A 14 -19.04 -13.39 17.90
CA ALA A 14 -18.21 -12.37 18.53
C ALA A 14 -18.28 -12.46 20.06
N THR A 15 -17.26 -11.98 20.75
CA THR A 15 -17.33 -11.74 22.20
C THR A 15 -18.22 -10.52 22.50
N GLN A 16 -18.98 -10.56 23.58
CA GLN A 16 -19.70 -9.37 24.08
C GLN A 16 -18.77 -8.35 24.77
N PHE A 17 -17.55 -8.76 25.14
CA PHE A 17 -16.55 -7.83 25.63
C PHE A 17 -15.91 -7.11 24.46
N ASN A 18 -15.91 -5.77 24.51
CA ASN A 18 -15.17 -4.98 23.54
C ASN A 18 -13.65 -5.08 23.79
N MET A 19 -12.87 -4.50 22.88
CA MET A 19 -11.39 -4.53 22.92
C MET A 19 -10.79 -4.10 24.27
N LYS A 20 -11.44 -3.20 25.03
CA LYS A 20 -10.90 -2.71 26.31
C LYS A 20 -10.96 -3.75 27.43
N TRP A 21 -11.89 -4.70 27.33
CA TRP A 21 -12.18 -5.65 28.41
C TRP A 21 -11.72 -7.07 28.09
N VAL A 22 -11.51 -7.40 26.81
CA VAL A 22 -11.14 -8.75 26.39
C VAL A 22 -9.76 -9.17 26.89
N GLU A 23 -8.76 -8.29 26.82
CA GLU A 23 -7.40 -8.57 27.30
C GLU A 23 -7.31 -8.62 28.84
N PRO A 24 -7.86 -7.67 29.61
CA PRO A 24 -7.92 -7.79 31.07
C PRO A 24 -8.71 -9.01 31.57
N ALA A 25 -9.65 -9.53 30.77
CA ALA A 25 -10.35 -10.77 31.08
C ALA A 25 -9.50 -12.04 30.87
N GLY A 26 -8.21 -11.89 30.53
CA GLY A 26 -7.24 -12.98 30.41
C GLY A 26 -7.23 -13.66 29.04
N LEU A 27 -7.84 -13.05 28.02
CA LEU A 27 -7.83 -13.60 26.66
C LEU A 27 -6.68 -13.02 25.83
N VAL A 28 -6.07 -13.89 25.02
CA VAL A 28 -5.13 -13.47 23.97
C VAL A 28 -5.93 -12.95 22.79
N LYS A 29 -5.60 -11.74 22.34
CA LYS A 29 -6.26 -11.05 21.23
C LYS A 29 -5.31 -10.98 20.04
N PHE A 30 -5.83 -11.34 18.86
CA PHE A 30 -5.16 -11.10 17.57
C PHE A 30 -6.03 -10.18 16.72
N ASP A 31 -5.40 -9.19 16.10
CA ASP A 31 -6.05 -8.31 15.11
C ASP A 31 -5.70 -8.80 13.70
N PHE A 32 -6.72 -9.19 12.92
CA PHE A 32 -6.57 -9.56 11.52
C PHE A 32 -7.07 -8.42 10.64
N LEU A 33 -6.14 -7.78 9.91
CA LEU A 33 -6.46 -6.64 9.04
C LEU A 33 -6.41 -7.08 7.57
N GLY A 34 -7.45 -6.73 6.81
CA GLY A 34 -7.48 -6.92 5.36
C GLY A 34 -6.67 -5.84 4.64
N LEU A 35 -5.36 -6.00 4.57
CA LEU A 35 -4.50 -5.04 3.87
C LEU A 35 -4.45 -5.35 2.36
N LYS A 36 -5.23 -4.58 1.60
CA LYS A 36 -5.34 -4.70 0.13
C LYS A 36 -3.99 -4.74 -0.60
N THR A 37 -2.99 -4.03 -0.11
CA THR A 37 -1.64 -4.00 -0.66
C THR A 37 -0.99 -5.38 -0.72
N LEU A 38 -1.18 -6.22 0.30
CA LEU A 38 -0.63 -7.58 0.29
C LEU A 38 -1.27 -8.44 -0.78
N THR A 39 -2.56 -8.22 -1.10
CA THR A 39 -3.22 -8.87 -2.23
C THR A 39 -2.64 -8.42 -3.58
N VAL A 40 -2.22 -7.15 -3.71
CA VAL A 40 -1.52 -6.69 -4.93
C VAL A 40 -0.18 -7.39 -5.07
N LEU A 41 0.62 -7.45 -4.01
CA LEU A 41 1.91 -8.15 -4.02
C LEU A 41 1.75 -9.65 -4.32
N ASP A 42 0.75 -10.31 -3.74
CA ASP A 42 0.46 -11.73 -4.00
C ASP A 42 0.04 -11.98 -5.46
N ARG A 43 -0.85 -11.16 -6.01
CA ARG A 43 -1.27 -11.25 -7.41
C ARG A 43 -0.09 -11.05 -8.36
N ALA A 44 0.69 -9.99 -8.14
CA ALA A 44 1.89 -9.72 -8.92
C ALA A 44 2.88 -10.88 -8.83
N HIS A 45 3.13 -11.40 -7.63
CA HIS A 45 3.96 -12.58 -7.43
C HIS A 45 3.44 -13.80 -8.22
N GLY A 46 2.12 -13.99 -8.28
CA GLY A 46 1.47 -14.99 -9.12
C GLY A 46 1.79 -14.84 -10.61
N TYR A 47 1.67 -13.63 -11.15
CA TYR A 47 2.02 -13.33 -12.54
C TYR A 47 3.52 -13.55 -12.82
N LEU A 48 4.39 -13.04 -11.92
CA LEU A 48 5.84 -13.21 -11.99
C LEU A 48 6.25 -14.69 -11.95
N LYS A 49 5.55 -15.50 -11.16
CA LYS A 49 5.81 -16.95 -11.04
C LYS A 49 5.54 -17.67 -12.36
N ARG A 50 4.52 -17.29 -13.12
CA ARG A 50 4.21 -17.90 -14.43
C ARG A 50 5.35 -17.73 -15.44
N ARG A 51 6.13 -16.66 -15.34
CA ARG A 51 7.32 -16.41 -16.17
C ARG A 51 8.65 -16.82 -15.53
N GLY A 52 8.62 -17.47 -14.36
CA GLY A 52 9.84 -17.91 -13.66
C GLY A 52 10.67 -16.79 -13.03
N ALA A 53 10.06 -15.64 -12.71
CA ALA A 53 10.76 -14.46 -12.20
C ALA A 53 10.19 -13.92 -10.87
N ALA A 54 9.47 -14.77 -10.13
CA ALA A 54 8.94 -14.39 -8.82
C ALA A 54 10.09 -14.16 -7.81
N PRO A 55 10.18 -12.98 -7.18
CA PRO A 55 11.16 -12.73 -6.14
C PRO A 55 10.72 -13.36 -4.82
N ASP A 56 11.67 -13.57 -3.92
CA ASP A 56 11.35 -13.67 -2.50
C ASP A 56 11.29 -12.26 -1.90
N TRP A 57 10.10 -11.87 -1.45
CA TRP A 57 9.84 -10.55 -0.87
C TRP A 57 10.72 -10.20 0.34
N ASN A 58 11.24 -11.21 1.04
CA ASN A 58 12.07 -11.02 2.24
C ASN A 58 13.55 -10.78 1.92
N THR A 59 13.98 -11.00 0.67
CA THR A 59 15.39 -10.92 0.26
C THR A 59 15.63 -9.91 -0.87
N LEU A 60 14.66 -9.03 -1.12
CA LEU A 60 14.82 -7.94 -2.08
C LEU A 60 16.02 -7.03 -1.72
N PRO A 61 16.80 -6.56 -2.70
CA PRO A 61 17.93 -5.66 -2.46
C PRO A 61 17.42 -4.28 -2.07
N LEU A 62 17.55 -3.91 -0.79
CA LEU A 62 17.06 -2.64 -0.27
C LEU A 62 17.85 -1.44 -0.82
N GLU A 63 18.97 -1.65 -1.49
CA GLU A 63 19.80 -0.62 -2.10
C GLU A 63 19.46 -0.35 -3.58
N ASP A 64 18.36 -0.92 -4.10
CA ASP A 64 17.95 -0.77 -5.49
C ASP A 64 17.67 0.70 -5.87
N LYS A 65 18.59 1.28 -6.63
CA LYS A 65 18.55 2.70 -7.02
C LYS A 65 17.35 3.03 -7.90
N THR A 66 16.89 2.08 -8.73
CA THR A 66 15.75 2.29 -9.64
C THR A 66 14.47 2.51 -8.86
N THR A 67 14.28 1.74 -7.78
CA THR A 67 13.15 1.89 -6.84
C THR A 67 13.15 3.25 -6.18
N TYR A 68 14.29 3.71 -5.70
CA TYR A 68 14.42 5.04 -5.10
C TYR A 68 14.24 6.17 -6.10
N GLU A 69 14.73 6.04 -7.33
CA GLU A 69 14.52 7.07 -8.36
C GLU A 69 13.04 7.16 -8.79
N LEU A 70 12.33 6.03 -8.86
CA LEU A 70 10.88 6.02 -9.07
C LEU A 70 10.16 6.81 -7.97
N MET A 71 10.57 6.63 -6.71
CA MET A 71 9.99 7.37 -5.59
C MET A 71 10.41 8.85 -5.62
N ALA A 72 11.69 9.15 -5.86
CA ALA A 72 12.24 10.49 -5.92
C ALA A 72 11.69 11.32 -7.08
N SER A 73 11.23 10.70 -8.17
CA SER A 73 10.50 11.37 -9.25
C SER A 73 9.01 11.57 -8.94
N GLY A 74 8.53 11.01 -7.84
CA GLY A 74 7.12 11.06 -7.41
C GLY A 74 6.20 10.21 -8.27
N GLN A 75 6.71 9.17 -8.94
CA GLN A 75 5.94 8.26 -9.78
C GLN A 75 5.31 7.11 -8.96
N THR A 76 4.70 7.44 -7.83
CA THR A 76 4.27 6.48 -6.79
C THR A 76 2.77 6.19 -6.79
N VAL A 77 2.07 6.36 -7.91
CA VAL A 77 0.67 5.88 -8.06
C VAL A 77 0.63 4.37 -7.77
N GLY A 78 -0.22 3.94 -6.85
CA GLY A 78 -0.32 2.54 -6.39
C GLY A 78 0.79 2.07 -5.44
N VAL A 79 1.79 2.91 -5.12
CA VAL A 79 2.86 2.56 -4.18
C VAL A 79 2.39 2.86 -2.76
N PHE A 80 2.41 1.83 -1.92
CA PHE A 80 1.76 1.86 -0.61
C PHE A 80 2.21 3.04 0.27
N GLN A 81 1.25 3.71 0.91
CA GLN A 81 1.42 4.94 1.71
C GLN A 81 1.98 6.18 0.98
N LEU A 82 2.49 6.04 -0.24
CA LEU A 82 3.22 7.08 -0.94
C LEU A 82 2.45 7.71 -2.12
N GLU A 83 1.14 7.49 -2.19
CA GLU A 83 0.34 7.81 -3.39
C GLU A 83 -0.19 9.25 -3.42
N SER A 84 -0.47 9.87 -2.27
CA SER A 84 -1.18 11.16 -2.24
C SER A 84 -0.37 12.29 -2.88
N GLN A 85 -1.04 13.26 -3.50
CA GLN A 85 -0.35 14.34 -4.24
C GLN A 85 0.72 15.05 -3.38
N GLY A 86 0.39 15.48 -2.17
CA GLY A 86 1.36 16.16 -1.31
C GLY A 86 2.49 15.25 -0.82
N MET A 87 2.24 13.95 -0.64
CA MET A 87 3.29 12.97 -0.36
C MET A 87 4.25 12.83 -1.54
N ARG A 88 3.73 12.78 -2.77
CA ARG A 88 4.55 12.76 -4.00
C ARG A 88 5.39 14.02 -4.16
N ASP A 89 4.82 15.18 -3.86
CA ASP A 89 5.56 16.44 -3.91
C ASP A 89 6.68 16.47 -2.86
N THR A 90 6.43 15.92 -1.68
CA THR A 90 7.44 15.77 -0.63
C THR A 90 8.54 14.79 -1.03
N LEU A 91 8.19 13.66 -1.63
CA LEU A 91 9.16 12.71 -2.16
C LEU A 91 10.11 13.35 -3.18
N ARG A 92 9.61 14.23 -4.06
CA ARG A 92 10.47 14.94 -5.02
C ARG A 92 11.46 15.89 -4.35
N LYS A 93 11.06 16.53 -3.25
CA LYS A 93 11.94 17.41 -2.48
C LYS A 93 12.96 16.62 -1.67
N MET A 94 12.51 15.56 -0.99
CA MET A 94 13.31 14.76 -0.08
C MET A 94 14.24 13.78 -0.80
N ARG A 95 13.88 13.35 -2.02
CA ARG A 95 14.58 12.34 -2.84
C ARG A 95 15.06 11.16 -2.00
N CYS A 96 14.13 10.41 -1.42
CA CYS A 96 14.45 9.26 -0.56
C CYS A 96 15.38 8.27 -1.30
N GLY A 97 16.50 7.90 -0.68
CA GLY A 97 17.53 7.01 -1.21
C GLY A 97 17.87 5.83 -0.30
N SER A 98 17.14 5.65 0.81
CA SER A 98 17.25 4.50 1.70
C SER A 98 15.89 4.17 2.34
N ILE A 99 15.78 2.99 2.96
CA ILE A 99 14.56 2.56 3.65
C ILE A 99 14.30 3.40 4.92
N GLU A 100 15.37 3.86 5.57
CA GLU A 100 15.31 4.76 6.73
C GLU A 100 14.69 6.10 6.35
N GLU A 101 14.99 6.62 5.16
CA GLU A 101 14.39 7.86 4.69
C GLU A 101 12.90 7.70 4.34
N ILE A 102 12.49 6.55 3.77
CA ILE A 102 11.06 6.22 3.60
C ILE A 102 10.38 6.14 4.98
N THR A 103 11.03 5.49 5.94
CA THR A 103 10.55 5.34 7.32
C THR A 103 10.37 6.72 8.00
N ALA A 104 11.33 7.63 7.81
CA ALA A 104 11.28 9.00 8.30
C ALA A 104 10.15 9.79 7.64
N LEU A 105 10.01 9.70 6.31
CA LEU A 105 8.96 10.38 5.57
C LEU A 105 7.56 9.98 6.04
N ILE A 106 7.29 8.68 6.14
CA ILE A 106 6.01 8.14 6.65
C ILE A 106 5.72 8.68 8.06
N SER A 107 6.76 8.80 8.89
CA SER A 107 6.65 9.27 10.26
C SER A 107 6.41 10.79 10.36
N LEU A 108 7.04 11.58 9.48
CA LEU A 108 6.99 13.04 9.45
C LEU A 108 5.76 13.59 8.72
N TYR A 109 5.21 12.90 7.73
CA TYR A 109 4.10 13.39 6.90
C TYR A 109 2.74 13.30 7.61
N ARG A 110 2.63 13.99 8.74
CA ARG A 110 1.43 14.09 9.58
C ARG A 110 1.29 15.51 10.16
N PRO A 111 0.06 15.97 10.47
CA PRO A 111 -0.14 17.29 11.09
C PRO A 111 0.72 17.47 12.35
N GLY A 112 1.47 18.57 12.42
CA GLY A 112 2.49 18.83 13.44
C GLY A 112 3.91 18.56 12.92
N PRO A 113 4.36 17.30 12.82
CA PRO A 113 5.72 16.96 12.34
C PRO A 113 6.05 17.40 10.92
N MET A 114 5.06 17.67 10.08
CA MET A 114 5.30 18.15 8.72
C MET A 114 6.14 19.42 8.66
N GLU A 115 6.10 20.27 9.69
CA GLU A 115 6.93 21.48 9.79
C GLU A 115 8.44 21.15 9.83
N MET A 116 8.81 19.94 10.27
CA MET A 116 10.20 19.49 10.35
C MET A 116 10.73 18.91 9.05
N ILE A 117 9.87 18.69 8.05
CA ILE A 117 10.27 18.07 6.77
C ILE A 117 11.31 18.95 6.07
N ASP A 118 11.08 20.27 6.00
CA ASP A 118 12.04 21.16 5.33
C ASP A 118 13.39 21.18 6.07
N THR A 119 13.38 21.17 7.41
CA THR A 119 14.62 21.05 8.21
C THR A 119 15.35 19.74 7.94
N TYR A 120 14.63 18.62 7.87
CA TYR A 120 15.20 17.31 7.53
C TYR A 120 15.86 17.34 6.15
N ILE A 121 15.15 17.89 5.15
CA ILE A 121 15.62 17.98 3.77
C ILE A 121 16.84 18.89 3.67
N ASP A 122 16.83 20.06 4.30
CA ASP A 122 17.96 20.99 4.25
C ASP A 122 19.21 20.41 4.88
N ARG A 123 19.07 19.70 6.00
CA ARG A 123 20.18 19.00 6.65
C ARG A 123 20.69 17.84 5.82
N LYS A 124 19.80 17.04 5.23
CA LYS A 124 20.16 15.96 4.31
C LYS A 124 21.03 16.44 3.15
N PHE A 125 20.66 17.57 2.53
CA PHE A 125 21.38 18.12 1.38
C PHE A 125 22.50 19.09 1.75
N GLY A 126 22.87 19.20 3.03
CA GLY A 126 23.95 20.08 3.49
C GLY A 126 23.66 21.57 3.32
N ARG A 127 22.38 21.96 3.18
CA ARG A 127 21.94 23.36 3.14
C ARG A 127 21.80 23.98 4.53
N ALA A 128 21.75 23.14 5.57
CA ALA A 128 21.80 23.52 6.98
C ALA A 128 22.71 22.55 7.75
N GLU A 129 23.38 23.05 8.79
CA GLU A 129 24.20 22.20 9.65
C GLU A 129 23.33 21.22 10.46
N VAL A 130 23.87 20.01 10.64
CA VAL A 130 23.22 18.97 11.45
C VAL A 130 23.55 19.20 12.91
N ASP A 131 22.54 19.59 13.69
CA ASP A 131 22.64 19.67 15.14
C ASP A 131 22.34 18.30 15.77
N TYR A 132 23.38 17.67 16.32
CA TYR A 132 23.29 16.40 17.06
C TYR A 132 22.99 16.59 18.56
N LEU A 133 22.83 17.84 19.02
CA LEU A 133 22.55 18.25 20.40
C LEU A 133 23.69 18.00 21.40
N HIS A 134 24.37 16.85 21.30
CA HIS A 134 25.52 16.47 22.10
C HIS A 134 26.36 15.40 21.36
N PRO A 135 27.70 15.37 21.46
CA PRO A 135 28.54 14.39 20.75
C PRO A 135 28.17 12.92 20.98
N THR A 136 27.68 12.56 22.17
CA THR A 136 27.26 11.19 22.47
C THR A 136 25.94 10.79 21.80
N LEU A 137 25.20 11.74 21.22
CA LEU A 137 23.92 11.49 20.55
C LEU A 137 24.06 11.36 19.03
N THR A 138 25.24 11.60 18.47
CA THR A 138 25.48 11.56 17.03
C THR A 138 24.94 10.28 16.41
N GLU A 139 25.32 9.10 16.91
CA GLU A 139 24.86 7.81 16.39
C GLU A 139 23.33 7.67 16.36
N VAL A 140 22.63 8.14 17.39
CA VAL A 140 21.16 8.03 17.51
C VAL A 140 20.43 8.92 16.51
N LEU A 141 21.06 10.04 16.13
CA LEU A 141 20.45 11.11 15.36
C LEU A 141 20.99 11.21 13.92
N THR A 142 22.06 10.48 13.57
CA THR A 142 22.64 10.44 12.21
C THR A 142 21.60 10.02 11.17
N GLU A 143 20.86 8.94 11.43
CA GLU A 143 19.86 8.40 10.49
C GLU A 143 18.75 9.41 10.14
N THR A 144 18.47 10.35 11.06
CA THR A 144 17.39 11.34 10.91
C THR A 144 17.91 12.76 10.76
N TYR A 145 19.18 12.92 10.40
CA TYR A 145 19.82 14.21 10.21
C TYR A 145 19.59 15.18 11.39
N GLY A 146 19.76 14.69 12.62
CA GLY A 146 19.61 15.52 13.82
C GLY A 146 18.16 15.83 14.22
N VAL A 147 17.16 15.35 13.47
CA VAL A 147 15.74 15.57 13.80
C VAL A 147 15.23 14.43 14.66
N ILE A 148 14.59 14.72 15.80
CA ILE A 148 13.99 13.70 16.65
C ILE A 148 12.63 13.30 16.07
N ILE A 149 12.54 12.09 15.51
CA ILE A 149 11.34 11.58 14.83
C ILE A 149 10.69 10.45 15.62
N TYR A 150 11.52 9.59 16.23
CA TYR A 150 11.06 8.32 16.77
C TYR A 150 10.95 8.32 18.30
N GLN A 151 9.99 7.54 18.81
CA GLN A 151 9.86 7.25 20.24
C GLN A 151 11.11 6.55 20.79
N GLU A 152 11.69 5.68 19.99
CA GLU A 152 12.91 4.94 20.30
C GLU A 152 14.14 5.87 20.40
N GLN A 153 14.18 6.96 19.62
CA GLN A 153 15.23 7.99 19.76
C GLN A 153 15.10 8.72 21.10
N VAL A 154 13.88 9.11 21.49
CA VAL A 154 13.60 9.71 22.81
C VAL A 154 14.10 8.80 23.94
N MET A 155 13.82 7.51 23.84
CA MET A 155 14.26 6.51 24.83
C MET A 155 15.79 6.40 24.88
N LYS A 156 16.45 6.30 23.72
CA LYS A 156 17.92 6.23 23.63
C LYS A 156 18.60 7.49 24.14
N ILE A 157 18.04 8.68 23.87
CA ILE A 157 18.58 9.96 24.37
C ILE A 157 18.60 9.95 25.91
N ALA A 158 17.50 9.54 26.55
CA ALA A 158 17.43 9.44 28.01
C ALA A 158 18.39 8.40 28.60
N GLN A 159 18.57 7.27 27.93
CA GLN A 159 19.55 6.25 28.35
C GLN A 159 20.98 6.79 28.26
N ILE A 160 21.36 7.34 27.11
CA ILE A 160 22.72 7.79 26.83
C ILE A 160 23.08 8.99 27.69
N LEU A 161 22.24 10.04 27.71
CA LEU A 161 22.57 11.26 28.45
C LEU A 161 22.29 11.13 29.94
N ALA A 162 21.19 10.52 30.37
CA ALA A 162 20.75 10.58 31.76
C ALA A 162 20.81 9.23 32.52
N GLY A 163 21.31 8.17 31.87
CA GLY A 163 21.51 6.86 32.52
C GLY A 163 20.21 6.12 32.84
N TYR A 164 19.13 6.39 32.10
CA TYR A 164 17.88 5.65 32.24
C TYR A 164 18.07 4.19 31.77
N SER A 165 17.44 3.25 32.47
CA SER A 165 17.15 1.94 31.90
C SER A 165 16.11 2.05 30.77
N LEU A 166 16.02 1.05 29.90
CA LEU A 166 15.01 1.05 28.82
C LEU A 166 13.56 1.09 29.35
N GLY A 167 13.31 0.47 30.51
CA GLY A 167 12.01 0.51 31.17
C GLY A 167 11.67 1.92 31.69
N GLU A 168 12.62 2.58 32.36
CA GLU A 168 12.44 3.97 32.81
C GLU A 168 12.26 4.93 31.63
N ALA A 169 13.00 4.71 30.53
CA ALA A 169 12.88 5.51 29.33
C ALA A 169 11.49 5.36 28.66
N ASP A 170 10.87 4.18 28.69
CA ASP A 170 9.48 4.04 28.25
C ASP A 170 8.50 4.76 29.18
N LEU A 171 8.73 4.73 30.50
CA LEU A 171 7.92 5.51 31.45
C LEU A 171 8.02 7.01 31.17
N LEU A 172 9.23 7.52 30.90
CA LEU A 172 9.46 8.90 30.46
C LEU A 172 8.67 9.25 29.20
N ARG A 173 8.75 8.41 28.16
CA ARG A 173 7.99 8.57 26.92
C ARG A 173 6.48 8.63 27.18
N ARG A 174 5.95 7.74 28.03
CA ARG A 174 4.52 7.73 28.41
C ARG A 174 4.11 9.00 29.18
N ALA A 175 4.98 9.48 30.07
CA ALA A 175 4.76 10.72 30.81
C ALA A 175 4.67 11.93 29.86
N MET A 176 5.60 12.03 28.90
CA MET A 176 5.61 13.08 27.87
C MET A 176 4.35 13.06 27.01
N GLY A 177 3.84 11.88 26.64
CA GLY A 177 2.58 11.75 25.91
C GLY A 177 1.35 12.23 26.70
N LYS A 178 1.33 12.01 28.04
CA LYS A 178 0.23 12.43 28.91
C LYS A 178 0.29 13.90 29.35
N LYS A 179 1.45 14.55 29.22
CA LYS A 179 1.69 15.97 29.55
C LYS A 179 1.26 16.37 30.99
N LYS A 180 1.42 15.47 31.95
CA LYS A 180 1.15 15.79 33.37
C LYS A 180 2.30 16.61 33.93
N LYS A 181 2.01 17.84 34.38
CA LYS A 181 3.03 18.81 34.82
C LYS A 181 3.95 18.26 35.93
N GLU A 182 3.37 17.75 37.01
CA GLU A 182 4.13 17.22 38.16
C GLU A 182 5.06 16.07 37.77
N GLU A 183 4.58 15.15 36.93
CA GLU A 183 5.39 14.04 36.43
C GLU A 183 6.52 14.53 35.52
N MET A 184 6.24 15.50 34.64
CA MET A 184 7.24 16.09 33.76
C MET A 184 8.33 16.83 34.53
N ASP A 185 7.98 17.56 35.59
CA ASP A 185 8.93 18.27 36.45
C ASP A 185 9.85 17.27 37.17
N PHE A 186 9.29 16.16 37.68
CA PHE A 186 10.06 15.08 38.28
C PHE A 186 11.03 14.43 37.26
N GLN A 187 10.53 14.10 36.07
CA GLN A 187 11.34 13.50 35.01
C GLN A 187 12.45 14.45 34.54
N ARG A 188 12.18 15.77 34.47
CA ARG A 188 13.18 16.78 34.12
C ARG A 188 14.30 16.82 35.14
N ALA A 189 13.97 16.86 36.42
CA ALA A 189 14.96 16.84 37.50
C ALA A 189 15.80 15.55 37.46
N ARG A 190 15.17 14.39 37.25
CA ARG A 190 15.86 13.11 37.11
C ARG A 190 16.79 13.05 35.90
N PHE A 191 16.36 13.61 34.76
CA PHE A 191 17.15 13.68 33.54
C PHE A 191 18.39 14.56 33.71
N ILE A 192 18.22 15.78 34.21
CA ILE A 192 19.32 16.73 34.44
C ILE A 192 20.33 16.17 35.44
N LYS A 193 19.85 15.58 36.55
CA LYS A 193 20.74 14.95 37.54
C LYS A 193 21.58 13.85 36.91
N GLY A 194 20.94 12.94 36.17
CA GLY A 194 21.66 11.85 35.49
C GLY A 194 22.63 12.35 34.40
N ALA A 195 22.29 13.44 33.72
CA ALA A 195 23.15 14.06 32.72
C ALA A 195 24.37 14.73 33.34
N SER A 196 24.20 15.38 34.49
CA SER A 196 25.30 15.96 35.28
C SER A 196 26.28 14.89 35.76
N GLU A 197 25.78 13.74 36.23
CA GLU A 197 26.61 12.57 36.60
C GLU A 197 27.44 12.03 35.42
N LYS A 198 27.04 12.31 34.18
CA LYS A 198 27.77 11.96 32.96
C LYS A 198 28.56 13.12 32.35
N GLY A 199 28.69 14.24 33.08
CA GLY A 199 29.49 15.39 32.67
C GLY A 199 28.83 16.33 31.66
N VAL A 200 27.51 16.24 31.47
CA VAL A 200 26.76 17.15 30.59
C VAL A 200 26.31 18.37 31.39
N ALA A 201 26.59 19.57 30.89
CA ALA A 201 26.20 20.81 31.56
C ALA A 201 24.69 20.91 31.74
N GLU A 202 24.24 21.42 32.89
CA GLU A 202 22.82 21.56 33.23
C GLU A 202 22.04 22.35 32.16
N ALA A 203 22.60 23.46 31.67
CA ALA A 203 21.96 24.25 30.62
C ALA A 203 21.73 23.46 29.33
N GLN A 204 22.72 22.65 28.91
CA GLN A 204 22.61 21.80 27.72
C GLN A 204 21.61 20.67 27.94
N SER A 205 21.72 19.94 29.06
CA SER A 205 20.80 18.83 29.38
C SER A 205 19.35 19.29 29.53
N GLY A 206 19.12 20.48 30.12
CA GLY A 206 17.81 21.11 30.20
C GLY A 206 17.23 21.44 28.83
N GLY A 207 18.02 22.09 27.96
CA GLY A 207 17.59 22.38 26.58
C GLY A 207 17.28 21.12 25.77
N ILE A 208 18.09 20.07 25.92
CA ILE A 208 17.84 18.77 25.28
C ILE A 208 16.54 18.14 25.81
N PHE A 209 16.31 18.16 27.12
CA PHE A 209 15.07 17.65 27.70
C PHE A 209 13.84 18.37 27.14
N ASP A 210 13.90 19.70 27.04
CA ASP A 210 12.79 20.52 26.56
C ASP A 210 12.50 20.22 25.06
N LEU A 211 13.54 20.02 24.24
CA LEU A 211 13.40 19.53 22.86
C LEU A 211 12.78 18.14 22.80
N VAL A 212 13.30 17.19 23.57
CA VAL A 212 12.78 15.82 23.65
C VAL A 212 11.30 15.82 24.06
N ALA A 213 10.92 16.62 25.06
CA ALA A 213 9.54 16.76 25.51
C ALA A 213 8.62 17.35 24.43
N LYS A 214 9.10 18.35 23.68
CA LYS A 214 8.37 18.91 22.54
C LYS A 214 8.12 17.85 21.46
N PHE A 215 9.13 17.04 21.12
CA PHE A 215 9.03 16.03 20.06
C PHE A 215 8.33 14.75 20.50
N ALA A 216 8.40 14.36 21.76
CA ALA A 216 7.76 13.15 22.27
C ALA A 216 6.23 13.16 22.09
N GLY A 217 5.61 14.35 22.06
CA GLY A 217 4.19 14.50 21.72
C GLY A 217 3.84 14.09 20.29
N TYR A 218 4.82 14.06 19.39
CA TYR A 218 4.67 13.70 17.98
C TYR A 218 5.49 12.49 17.53
N GLY A 219 6.36 11.99 18.42
CA GLY A 219 7.26 10.88 18.15
C GLY A 219 6.51 9.67 17.63
N PHE A 220 7.00 9.10 16.54
CA PHE A 220 6.40 7.93 15.92
C PHE A 220 7.07 6.63 16.39
N ASN A 221 6.33 5.53 16.39
CA ASN A 221 6.92 4.23 16.68
C ASN A 221 7.71 3.75 15.45
N LYS A 222 9.05 3.65 15.58
CA LYS A 222 9.94 3.28 14.48
C LYS A 222 9.66 1.86 13.98
N SER A 223 9.41 0.91 14.88
CA SER A 223 9.13 -0.48 14.45
C SER A 223 7.92 -0.60 13.52
N HIS A 224 6.84 0.15 13.81
CA HIS A 224 5.66 0.19 12.96
C HIS A 224 5.94 0.91 11.63
N ALA A 225 6.61 2.07 11.66
CA ALA A 225 6.98 2.76 10.42
C ALA A 225 7.89 1.91 9.53
N ALA A 226 8.91 1.26 10.09
CA ALA A 226 9.87 0.47 9.32
C ALA A 226 9.21 -0.74 8.64
N ALA A 227 8.33 -1.44 9.34
CA ALA A 227 7.57 -2.56 8.76
C ALA A 227 6.69 -2.11 7.58
N TYR A 228 6.04 -0.94 7.69
CA TYR A 228 5.22 -0.39 6.60
C TYR A 228 6.07 0.20 5.47
N ALA A 229 7.23 0.79 5.79
CA ALA A 229 8.20 1.28 4.82
C ALA A 229 8.75 0.15 3.94
N LEU A 230 8.92 -1.07 4.50
CA LEU A 230 9.29 -2.25 3.72
C LEU A 230 8.22 -2.60 2.67
N ILE A 231 6.93 -2.51 3.02
CA ILE A 231 5.84 -2.75 2.06
C ILE A 231 5.80 -1.64 1.00
N SER A 232 6.04 -0.38 1.38
CA SER A 232 6.21 0.73 0.45
C SER A 232 7.38 0.49 -0.51
N PHE A 233 8.51 -0.02 0.00
CA PHE A 233 9.65 -0.41 -0.82
C PHE A 233 9.31 -1.56 -1.78
N GLN A 234 8.72 -2.64 -1.28
CA GLN A 234 8.31 -3.80 -2.11
C GLN A 234 7.37 -3.40 -3.26
N THR A 235 6.38 -2.55 -2.97
CA THR A 235 5.46 -2.05 -4.01
C THR A 235 6.14 -1.08 -4.98
N GLY A 236 7.02 -0.22 -4.49
CA GLY A 236 7.84 0.65 -5.34
C GLY A 236 8.79 -0.13 -6.24
N TRP A 237 9.44 -1.16 -5.71
CA TRP A 237 10.35 -2.05 -6.42
C TRP A 237 9.61 -2.81 -7.52
N LEU A 238 8.46 -3.38 -7.18
CA LEU A 238 7.61 -4.08 -8.14
C LEU A 238 7.19 -3.14 -9.28
N LYS A 239 6.81 -1.90 -8.97
CA LYS A 239 6.47 -0.92 -10.01
C LYS A 239 7.67 -0.51 -10.87
N ALA A 240 8.84 -0.33 -10.25
CA ALA A 240 10.05 0.12 -10.93
C ALA A 240 10.63 -0.93 -11.88
N THR A 241 10.57 -2.20 -11.48
CA THR A 241 11.24 -3.31 -12.17
C THR A 241 10.29 -4.20 -12.97
N HIS A 242 9.01 -4.24 -12.59
CA HIS A 242 7.98 -5.12 -13.13
C HIS A 242 6.64 -4.39 -13.31
N PRO A 243 6.63 -3.29 -14.09
CA PRO A 243 5.46 -2.42 -14.17
C PRO A 243 4.24 -3.12 -14.79
N VAL A 244 4.42 -4.12 -15.67
CA VAL A 244 3.30 -4.85 -16.29
C VAL A 244 2.49 -5.61 -15.23
N GLU A 245 3.15 -6.43 -14.41
CA GLU A 245 2.51 -7.19 -13.34
C GLU A 245 1.99 -6.30 -12.22
N PHE A 246 2.71 -5.21 -11.91
CA PHE A 246 2.25 -4.21 -10.95
C PHE A 246 0.91 -3.61 -11.38
N MET A 247 0.82 -3.12 -12.63
CA MET A 247 -0.38 -2.48 -13.14
C MET A 247 -1.56 -3.46 -13.20
N ALA A 248 -1.35 -4.68 -13.71
CA ALA A 248 -2.39 -5.72 -13.71
C ALA A 248 -2.90 -6.00 -12.30
N ALA A 249 -2.00 -6.25 -11.34
CA ALA A 249 -2.36 -6.58 -9.97
C ALA A 249 -3.10 -5.42 -9.25
N SER A 250 -2.65 -4.18 -9.46
CA SER A 250 -3.31 -2.98 -8.92
C SER A 250 -4.68 -2.75 -9.53
N MET A 251 -4.83 -2.89 -10.85
CA MET A 251 -6.10 -2.73 -11.54
C MET A 251 -7.12 -3.82 -11.13
N SER A 252 -6.67 -5.06 -10.92
CA SER A 252 -7.50 -6.14 -10.40
C SER A 252 -8.11 -5.86 -9.02
N LEU A 253 -7.43 -5.08 -8.17
CA LEU A 253 -7.93 -4.78 -6.81
C LEU A 253 -9.07 -3.76 -6.83
N ASP A 254 -9.07 -2.88 -7.82
CA ASP A 254 -10.04 -1.83 -8.03
C ASP A 254 -10.89 -2.10 -9.29
N LEU A 255 -11.13 -3.39 -9.60
CA LEU A 255 -11.81 -3.91 -10.80
C LEU A 255 -13.10 -3.16 -11.17
N SER A 256 -13.90 -2.78 -10.16
CA SER A 256 -15.19 -2.11 -10.34
C SER A 256 -15.13 -0.58 -10.24
N ASN A 257 -13.95 0.00 -9.96
CA ASN A 257 -13.76 1.43 -9.79
C ASN A 257 -13.13 2.05 -11.04
N THR A 258 -13.99 2.48 -11.97
CA THR A 258 -13.57 3.05 -13.26
C THR A 258 -12.67 4.28 -13.14
N ASP A 259 -12.87 5.12 -12.12
CA ASP A 259 -12.07 6.33 -11.94
C ASP A 259 -10.63 5.97 -11.56
N LYS A 260 -10.45 4.98 -10.68
CA LYS A 260 -9.13 4.46 -10.35
C LYS A 260 -8.48 3.72 -11.52
N LEU A 261 -9.25 2.92 -12.25
CA LEU A 261 -8.74 2.24 -13.45
C LEU A 261 -8.25 3.26 -14.50
N ALA A 262 -8.94 4.40 -14.65
CA ALA A 262 -8.48 5.47 -15.52
C ALA A 262 -7.15 6.07 -15.07
N VAL A 263 -6.93 6.24 -13.76
CA VAL A 263 -5.64 6.69 -13.20
C VAL A 263 -4.53 5.68 -13.51
N PHE A 264 -4.75 4.38 -13.27
CA PHE A 264 -3.77 3.34 -13.58
C PHE A 264 -3.52 3.20 -15.08
N TYR A 265 -4.54 3.37 -15.93
CA TYR A 265 -4.36 3.35 -17.38
C TYR A 265 -3.46 4.50 -17.87
N GLN A 266 -3.65 5.72 -17.34
CA GLN A 266 -2.74 6.83 -17.67
C GLN A 266 -1.33 6.60 -17.13
N ASP A 267 -1.21 5.96 -15.97
CA ASP A 267 0.10 5.63 -15.39
C ASP A 267 0.81 4.54 -16.20
N ALA A 268 0.12 3.48 -16.61
CA ALA A 268 0.63 2.46 -17.52
C ALA A 268 1.21 3.06 -18.81
N ARG A 269 0.52 4.04 -19.41
CA ARG A 269 1.03 4.76 -20.59
C ARG A 269 2.33 5.52 -20.33
N ARG A 270 2.53 6.06 -19.12
CA ARG A 270 3.78 6.76 -18.74
C ARG A 270 4.95 5.79 -18.58
N PHE A 271 4.67 4.55 -18.17
CA PHE A 271 5.64 3.46 -18.07
C PHE A 271 5.74 2.63 -19.37
N GLU A 272 5.15 3.12 -20.47
CA GLU A 272 5.12 2.43 -21.77
C GLU A 272 4.54 1.01 -21.73
N VAL A 273 3.73 0.72 -20.70
CA VAL A 273 3.00 -0.55 -20.56
C VAL A 273 1.75 -0.51 -21.44
N LYS A 274 1.70 -1.42 -22.41
CA LYS A 274 0.54 -1.60 -23.28
C LYS A 274 -0.58 -2.29 -22.49
N VAL A 275 -1.76 -1.68 -22.46
CA VAL A 275 -3.00 -2.30 -21.95
C VAL A 275 -3.86 -2.68 -23.14
N ILE A 276 -4.00 -3.98 -23.38
CA ILE A 276 -4.76 -4.55 -24.49
C ILE A 276 -6.26 -4.48 -24.15
N PRO A 277 -7.11 -3.99 -25.08
CA PRO A 277 -8.57 -4.00 -24.90
C PRO A 277 -9.10 -5.40 -24.56
N PRO A 278 -10.28 -5.49 -23.93
CA PRO A 278 -10.87 -6.79 -23.63
C PRO A 278 -11.16 -7.58 -24.91
N ASP A 279 -10.98 -8.89 -24.86
CA ASP A 279 -11.31 -9.83 -25.94
C ASP A 279 -11.79 -11.15 -25.31
N VAL A 280 -12.98 -11.63 -25.67
CA VAL A 280 -13.55 -12.88 -25.12
C VAL A 280 -12.65 -14.09 -25.35
N ASN A 281 -11.81 -14.07 -26.39
CA ASN A 281 -10.89 -15.15 -26.73
C ASN A 281 -9.50 -15.04 -26.11
N ARG A 282 -9.19 -13.93 -25.41
CA ARG A 282 -7.86 -13.70 -24.82
C ARG A 282 -7.92 -13.28 -23.35
N SER A 283 -8.82 -12.37 -23.01
CA SER A 283 -8.94 -11.80 -21.66
C SER A 283 -9.49 -12.81 -20.64
N SER A 284 -9.05 -12.66 -19.40
CA SER A 284 -9.58 -13.36 -18.24
C SER A 284 -10.71 -12.56 -17.58
N ALA A 285 -11.39 -13.14 -16.59
CA ALA A 285 -12.42 -12.45 -15.81
C ALA A 285 -11.84 -11.32 -14.94
N ASP A 286 -10.60 -11.51 -14.46
CA ASP A 286 -9.77 -10.51 -13.78
C ASP A 286 -8.67 -9.99 -14.74
N PHE A 287 -7.94 -8.92 -14.37
CA PHE A 287 -6.80 -8.46 -15.20
C PHE A 287 -5.74 -9.55 -15.21
N ASP A 288 -5.03 -9.62 -16.33
CA ASP A 288 -4.00 -10.64 -16.53
C ASP A 288 -2.81 -10.05 -17.27
N VAL A 289 -1.73 -10.81 -17.36
CA VAL A 289 -0.54 -10.43 -18.14
C VAL A 289 -0.26 -11.47 -19.21
N GLU A 290 0.20 -10.99 -20.36
CA GLU A 290 0.69 -11.83 -21.46
C GLU A 290 2.09 -11.37 -21.84
N TRP A 291 3.00 -12.33 -22.05
CA TRP A 291 4.38 -12.07 -22.45
C TRP A 291 4.65 -12.79 -23.78
N THR A 292 5.09 -12.05 -24.80
CA THR A 292 5.48 -12.59 -26.10
C THR A 292 6.83 -11.99 -26.50
N ASP A 293 7.82 -12.83 -26.82
CA ASP A 293 9.16 -12.40 -27.26
C ASP A 293 9.83 -11.35 -26.35
N GLY A 294 9.58 -11.42 -25.04
CA GLY A 294 10.11 -10.48 -24.05
C GLY A 294 9.32 -9.18 -23.91
N GLU A 295 8.26 -8.96 -24.68
CA GLU A 295 7.31 -7.86 -24.49
C GLU A 295 6.13 -8.30 -23.61
N GLY A 296 5.94 -7.62 -22.48
CA GLY A 296 4.83 -7.84 -21.56
C GLY A 296 3.70 -6.84 -21.79
N VAL A 297 2.45 -7.33 -21.77
CA VAL A 297 1.25 -6.51 -21.90
C VAL A 297 0.23 -6.85 -20.80
N VAL A 298 -0.58 -5.86 -20.42
CA VAL A 298 -1.72 -6.07 -19.52
C VAL A 298 -2.94 -6.41 -20.36
N LEU A 299 -3.61 -7.52 -20.08
CA LEU A 299 -4.89 -7.88 -20.67
C LEU A 299 -6.02 -7.27 -19.83
N TYR A 300 -6.87 -6.44 -20.47
CA TYR A 300 -7.99 -5.84 -19.77
C TYR A 300 -8.99 -6.91 -19.34
N ALA A 301 -9.40 -6.87 -18.07
CA ALA A 301 -10.31 -7.83 -17.48
C ALA A 301 -11.70 -7.72 -18.09
N LEU A 302 -12.31 -8.85 -18.46
CA LEU A 302 -13.72 -8.87 -18.84
C LEU A 302 -14.59 -8.37 -17.69
N GLY A 303 -14.30 -8.80 -16.45
CA GLY A 303 -15.06 -8.40 -15.26
C GLY A 303 -14.97 -6.93 -14.87
N ALA A 304 -14.00 -6.18 -15.42
CA ALA A 304 -13.87 -4.73 -15.22
C ALA A 304 -14.77 -3.92 -16.16
N ILE A 305 -15.48 -4.57 -17.09
CA ILE A 305 -16.42 -3.90 -17.97
C ILE A 305 -17.69 -3.56 -17.18
N ARG A 306 -18.16 -2.33 -17.34
CA ARG A 306 -19.36 -1.86 -16.62
C ARG A 306 -20.57 -2.73 -16.97
N ASN A 307 -21.30 -3.16 -15.93
CA ASN A 307 -22.54 -3.95 -16.01
C ASN A 307 -22.40 -5.41 -16.49
N VAL A 308 -21.20 -5.99 -16.58
CA VAL A 308 -21.05 -7.42 -16.96
C VAL A 308 -20.95 -8.36 -15.76
N GLY A 309 -20.28 -7.93 -14.68
CA GLY A 309 -20.11 -8.70 -13.45
C GLY A 309 -18.99 -9.75 -13.49
N LEU A 310 -18.23 -9.87 -12.41
CA LEU A 310 -17.05 -10.75 -12.34
C LEU A 310 -17.41 -12.24 -12.48
N GLU A 311 -18.43 -12.71 -11.77
CA GLU A 311 -18.82 -14.14 -11.80
C GLU A 311 -19.35 -14.56 -13.18
N ALA A 312 -20.10 -13.69 -13.86
CA ALA A 312 -20.53 -13.97 -15.24
C ALA A 312 -19.35 -14.11 -16.19
N MET A 313 -18.30 -13.31 -16.01
CA MET A 313 -17.10 -13.41 -16.85
C MET A 313 -16.21 -14.60 -16.48
N ARG A 314 -16.24 -15.08 -15.23
CA ARG A 314 -15.62 -16.37 -14.87
C ARG A 314 -16.30 -17.53 -15.61
N HIS A 315 -17.63 -17.53 -15.66
CA HIS A 315 -18.39 -18.50 -16.45
C HIS A 315 -18.00 -18.47 -17.94
N VAL A 316 -17.88 -17.27 -18.53
CA VAL A 316 -17.43 -17.13 -19.93
C VAL A 316 -16.03 -17.73 -20.15
N VAL A 317 -15.09 -17.47 -19.24
CA VAL A 317 -13.73 -18.03 -19.32
C VAL A 317 -13.74 -19.55 -19.19
N GLU A 318 -14.52 -20.10 -18.25
CA GLU A 318 -14.66 -21.54 -18.05
C GLU A 318 -15.21 -22.23 -19.31
N VAL A 319 -16.27 -21.67 -19.90
CA VAL A 319 -16.85 -22.16 -21.16
C VAL A 319 -15.82 -22.15 -22.30
N ARG A 320 -14.98 -21.12 -22.38
CA ARG A 320 -13.89 -21.03 -23.37
C ARG A 320 -12.82 -22.08 -23.12
N GLU A 321 -12.42 -22.29 -21.87
CA GLU A 321 -11.39 -23.28 -21.51
C GLU A 321 -11.84 -24.71 -21.80
N GLN A 322 -13.12 -25.02 -21.60
CA GLN A 322 -13.69 -26.34 -21.84
C GLN A 322 -13.98 -26.61 -23.33
N GLY A 323 -14.50 -25.62 -24.05
CA GLY A 323 -14.96 -25.78 -25.45
C GLY A 323 -14.04 -25.18 -26.51
N GLY A 324 -12.91 -24.58 -26.12
CA GLY A 324 -12.01 -23.86 -27.03
C GLY A 324 -12.46 -22.43 -27.34
N ARG A 325 -11.70 -21.76 -28.22
CA ARG A 325 -11.97 -20.36 -28.64
C ARG A 325 -13.36 -20.24 -29.27
N PHE A 326 -14.02 -19.11 -29.02
CA PHE A 326 -15.25 -18.74 -29.71
C PHE A 326 -14.92 -18.41 -31.17
N THR A 327 -15.67 -18.99 -32.08
CA THR A 327 -15.48 -18.85 -33.53
C THR A 327 -16.23 -17.65 -34.09
N ASP A 328 -17.46 -17.45 -33.65
CA ASP A 328 -18.31 -16.30 -33.97
C ASP A 328 -19.24 -15.93 -32.80
N ILE A 329 -20.11 -14.94 -33.01
CA ILE A 329 -21.04 -14.48 -31.99
C ILE A 329 -22.12 -15.52 -31.64
N PHE A 330 -22.52 -16.38 -32.58
CA PHE A 330 -23.53 -17.40 -32.34
C PHE A 330 -22.95 -18.53 -31.50
N ASP A 331 -21.74 -18.99 -31.81
CA ASP A 331 -20.99 -19.96 -30.98
C ASP A 331 -20.85 -19.46 -29.53
N PHE A 332 -20.58 -18.17 -29.33
CA PHE A 332 -20.60 -17.57 -27.98
C PHE A 332 -21.98 -17.66 -27.32
N LEU A 333 -23.05 -17.27 -28.02
CA LEU A 333 -24.41 -17.25 -27.48
C LEU A 333 -24.99 -18.64 -27.21
N GLU A 334 -24.57 -19.65 -27.96
CA GLU A 334 -25.01 -21.05 -27.80
C GLU A 334 -24.34 -21.72 -26.60
N ARG A 335 -23.12 -21.32 -26.26
CA ARG A 335 -22.30 -21.95 -25.21
C ARG A 335 -22.41 -21.26 -23.84
N VAL A 336 -22.73 -19.98 -23.82
CA VAL A 336 -22.78 -19.17 -22.58
C VAL A 336 -24.20 -19.16 -22.01
N ASP A 337 -24.33 -19.31 -20.68
CA ASP A 337 -25.64 -19.31 -20.02
C ASP A 337 -26.28 -17.90 -20.08
N PRO A 338 -27.48 -17.75 -20.69
CA PRO A 338 -28.20 -16.47 -20.76
C PRO A 338 -28.57 -15.89 -19.39
N ARG A 339 -28.59 -16.70 -18.32
CA ARG A 339 -28.80 -16.23 -16.94
C ARG A 339 -27.57 -15.51 -16.40
N SER A 340 -26.39 -15.93 -16.84
CA SER A 340 -25.10 -15.34 -16.48
C SER A 340 -24.81 -14.09 -17.32
N VAL A 341 -24.99 -14.17 -18.64
CA VAL A 341 -24.76 -13.05 -19.57
C VAL A 341 -26.08 -12.53 -20.11
N ASN A 342 -26.67 -11.59 -19.39
CA ASN A 342 -27.91 -10.92 -19.81
C ASN A 342 -27.66 -9.85 -20.89
N LYS A 343 -28.74 -9.27 -21.43
CA LYS A 343 -28.69 -8.20 -22.45
C LYS A 343 -27.71 -7.07 -22.10
N ARG A 344 -27.73 -6.57 -20.85
CA ARG A 344 -26.84 -5.46 -20.44
C ARG A 344 -25.38 -5.87 -20.44
N ALA A 345 -25.09 -7.12 -20.08
CA ALA A 345 -23.73 -7.67 -20.15
C ALA A 345 -23.28 -7.79 -21.61
N LEU A 346 -24.13 -8.32 -22.50
CA LEU A 346 -23.86 -8.42 -23.94
C LEU A 346 -23.57 -7.03 -24.55
N GLU A 347 -24.41 -6.04 -24.27
CA GLU A 347 -24.20 -4.66 -24.72
C GLU A 347 -22.90 -4.05 -24.15
N GLY A 348 -22.58 -4.33 -22.88
CA GLY A 348 -21.36 -3.87 -22.23
C GLY A 348 -20.12 -4.42 -22.91
N LEU A 349 -20.08 -5.74 -23.13
CA LEU A 349 -19.02 -6.44 -23.85
C LEU A 349 -18.84 -5.90 -25.28
N ALA A 350 -19.95 -5.71 -26.00
CA ALA A 350 -19.93 -5.15 -27.36
C ALA A 350 -19.37 -3.72 -27.39
N LYS A 351 -19.81 -2.83 -26.49
CA LYS A 351 -19.29 -1.45 -26.41
C LYS A 351 -17.80 -1.41 -26.11
N ALA A 352 -17.35 -2.29 -25.22
CA ALA A 352 -15.95 -2.39 -24.82
C ALA A 352 -15.04 -2.99 -25.91
N GLY A 353 -15.60 -3.60 -26.94
CA GLY A 353 -14.85 -4.27 -28.02
C GLY A 353 -14.46 -5.71 -27.71
N ALA A 354 -15.07 -6.33 -26.69
CA ALA A 354 -14.75 -7.69 -26.28
C ALA A 354 -15.03 -8.74 -27.37
N PHE A 355 -15.90 -8.42 -28.32
CA PHE A 355 -16.26 -9.29 -29.44
C PHE A 355 -15.51 -8.96 -30.74
N ASP A 356 -14.60 -7.99 -30.76
CA ASP A 356 -13.98 -7.52 -32.02
C ASP A 356 -13.24 -8.64 -32.78
N SER A 357 -12.74 -9.66 -32.07
CA SER A 357 -12.06 -10.83 -32.66
C SER A 357 -13.00 -11.80 -33.38
N ILE A 358 -14.30 -11.76 -33.08
CA ILE A 358 -15.32 -12.68 -33.62
C ILE A 358 -16.45 -11.98 -34.39
N HIS A 359 -16.67 -10.69 -34.10
CA HIS A 359 -17.69 -9.86 -34.75
C HIS A 359 -17.35 -8.35 -34.61
N PRO A 360 -16.63 -7.75 -35.58
CA PRO A 360 -16.07 -6.39 -35.45
C PRO A 360 -17.11 -5.26 -35.48
N ASN A 361 -18.33 -5.52 -35.98
CA ASN A 361 -19.37 -4.48 -36.06
C ASN A 361 -20.10 -4.34 -34.71
N ARG A 362 -19.52 -3.54 -33.81
CA ARG A 362 -20.10 -3.25 -32.48
C ARG A 362 -21.50 -2.63 -32.54
N ARG A 363 -21.79 -1.80 -33.55
CA ARG A 363 -23.11 -1.16 -33.74
C ARG A 363 -24.18 -2.21 -33.99
N GLN A 364 -23.90 -3.19 -34.84
CA GLN A 364 -24.82 -4.28 -35.15
C GLN A 364 -25.12 -5.12 -33.91
N LEU A 365 -24.11 -5.48 -33.11
CA LEU A 365 -24.32 -6.21 -31.85
C LEU A 365 -25.20 -5.44 -30.87
N MET A 366 -25.03 -4.11 -30.81
CA MET A 366 -25.85 -3.23 -29.97
C MET A 366 -27.30 -3.12 -30.45
N GLU A 367 -27.52 -2.90 -31.74
CA GLU A 367 -28.87 -2.76 -32.31
C GLU A 367 -29.63 -4.10 -32.32
N GLN A 368 -28.93 -5.24 -32.40
CA GLN A 368 -29.52 -6.58 -32.43
C GLN A 368 -29.52 -7.30 -31.08
N ALA A 369 -29.14 -6.62 -29.99
CA ALA A 369 -29.00 -7.26 -28.67
C ALA A 369 -30.27 -8.00 -28.22
N ASP A 370 -31.47 -7.46 -28.49
CA ASP A 370 -32.74 -8.14 -28.16
C ASP A 370 -32.92 -9.44 -28.95
N ALA A 371 -32.65 -9.42 -30.27
CA ALA A 371 -32.77 -10.60 -31.13
C ALA A 371 -31.74 -11.67 -30.76
N LEU A 372 -30.50 -11.27 -30.47
CA LEU A 372 -29.43 -12.16 -30.04
C LEU A 372 -29.74 -12.83 -28.69
N MET A 373 -30.31 -12.08 -27.74
CA MET A 373 -30.74 -12.65 -26.46
C MET A 373 -31.93 -13.59 -26.61
N ALA A 374 -32.89 -13.30 -27.50
CA ALA A 374 -33.99 -14.20 -27.81
C ALA A 374 -33.50 -15.51 -28.44
N TYR A 375 -32.52 -15.43 -29.35
CA TYR A 375 -31.85 -16.60 -29.91
C TYR A 375 -31.16 -17.44 -28.84
N CYS A 376 -30.31 -16.81 -28.01
CA CYS A 376 -29.61 -17.47 -26.90
C CYS A 376 -30.58 -18.20 -25.94
N GLN A 377 -31.70 -17.57 -25.60
CA GLN A 377 -32.75 -18.20 -24.77
C GLN A 377 -33.43 -19.38 -25.47
N SER A 378 -33.62 -19.32 -26.78
CA SER A 378 -34.25 -20.41 -27.55
C SER A 378 -33.37 -21.65 -27.67
N VAL A 379 -32.05 -21.47 -27.67
CA VAL A 379 -31.08 -22.59 -27.72
C VAL A 379 -30.86 -23.21 -26.34
N ALA A 380 -30.97 -22.40 -25.29
CA ALA A 380 -30.80 -22.84 -23.90
C ALA A 380 -32.06 -23.51 -23.29
N ALA A 381 -33.22 -23.38 -23.94
CA ALA A 381 -34.50 -23.98 -23.54
C ALA A 381 -34.65 -25.39 -24.10
#